data_AF-A0A8J8AZN5-F1
#
_entry.id   AF-A0A8J8AZN5-F1
#
_cell.length_a   1.000
_cell.length_b   1.000
_cell.length_c   1.000
_cell.angle_alpha   90.00
_cell.angle_beta   90.00
_cell.angle_gamma   90.00
#
_symmetry.space_group_name_H-M   'P 1'
#
loop_
_entity.id
_entity.type
_entity.pdbx_description
1 polymer ?
#
loop_
_entity_poly.entity_id
_entity_poly.type
_entity_poly.pdbx_seq_one_letter_code
_entity_poly.pdbx_strand_id
1 'polypeptide(L)'
;MLKPRLLAVLLCTTLPMMACNAEQNGDPAAPQAATAPAQPADETAAAAAPGPGDTPVTEQSADAAGSGTADAAEAAPQVEAAPYDGPVPVEGTHYVRIAQPVELAPTPGKIEVVEMFGYTCPHCAALEPVLDNWKADLPADVEFRYLPAAFGGYWVPYARAFFAAETLGLVDATHNA
;
A
#
# COMPACT_ATOMS: atom_id res chain seq x y z
N MET A 1 -24.85 41.30 -37.46
CA MET A 1 -23.96 41.13 -38.63
C MET A 1 -22.70 40.39 -38.19
N LEU A 2 -22.80 39.07 -38.22
CA LEU A 2 -21.86 38.09 -37.66
C LEU A 2 -20.79 37.79 -38.72
N LYS A 3 -19.51 38.03 -38.43
CA LYS A 3 -18.43 37.96 -39.43
C LYS A 3 -18.03 36.49 -39.70
N PRO A 4 -18.14 36.01 -40.96
CA PRO A 4 -18.07 34.58 -41.35
C PRO A 4 -16.64 34.01 -41.39
N ARG A 5 -15.65 34.68 -40.80
CA ARG A 5 -14.23 34.28 -40.87
C ARG A 5 -13.74 33.53 -39.63
N LEU A 6 -14.47 33.59 -38.52
CA LEU A 6 -14.11 32.83 -37.31
C LEU A 6 -14.65 31.39 -37.33
N LEU A 7 -15.74 31.14 -38.06
CA LEU A 7 -16.35 29.80 -38.17
C LEU A 7 -15.50 28.81 -39.00
N ALA A 8 -14.61 29.31 -39.86
CA ALA A 8 -13.78 28.47 -40.72
C ALA A 8 -12.55 27.86 -40.01
N VAL A 9 -12.20 28.34 -38.82
CA VAL A 9 -11.09 27.76 -38.03
C VAL A 9 -11.60 26.65 -37.11
N LEU A 10 -12.90 26.62 -36.81
CA LEU A 10 -13.51 25.66 -35.87
C LEU A 10 -13.91 24.31 -36.52
N LEU A 11 -13.70 24.14 -37.83
CA LEU A 11 -14.12 22.94 -38.58
C LEU A 11 -12.95 22.01 -39.00
N CYS A 12 -11.69 22.33 -38.67
CA CYS A 12 -10.52 21.58 -39.17
C CYS A 12 -9.75 20.76 -38.11
N THR A 13 -10.20 20.67 -36.86
CA THR A 13 -9.49 19.89 -35.81
C THR A 13 -10.24 18.66 -35.30
N THR A 14 -11.40 18.33 -35.86
CA THR A 14 -12.21 17.16 -35.44
C THR A 14 -12.07 15.92 -36.35
N LEU A 15 -11.09 15.90 -37.26
CA LEU A 15 -10.79 14.77 -38.15
C LEU A 15 -9.32 14.34 -37.95
N PRO A 16 -9.00 13.53 -36.92
CA PRO A 16 -8.90 12.08 -37.16
C PRO A 16 -9.16 11.23 -35.89
N MET A 17 -10.37 10.69 -35.75
CA MET A 17 -10.65 9.65 -34.73
C MET A 17 -11.53 8.53 -35.31
N MET A 18 -11.32 8.19 -36.60
CA MET A 18 -12.13 7.19 -37.29
C MET A 18 -11.36 6.49 -38.43
N ALA A 19 -10.16 5.99 -38.15
CA ALA A 19 -9.44 5.11 -39.07
C ALA A 19 -8.31 4.33 -38.34
N CYS A 20 -8.67 3.48 -37.38
CA CYS A 20 -7.83 2.37 -36.88
C CYS A 20 -8.69 1.41 -36.04
N ASN A 21 -9.81 0.90 -36.57
CA ASN A 21 -10.46 -0.25 -35.95
C ASN A 21 -11.36 -1.01 -36.93
N ALA A 22 -10.75 -1.51 -38.00
CA ALA A 22 -11.31 -2.56 -38.82
C ALA A 22 -10.17 -3.52 -39.18
N GLU A 23 -10.44 -4.82 -39.11
CA GLU A 23 -9.52 -5.94 -39.34
C GLU A 23 -8.58 -6.21 -38.15
N GLN A 24 -8.94 -7.04 -37.16
CA GLN A 24 -9.02 -8.49 -37.34
C GLN A 24 -9.74 -9.15 -36.15
N ASN A 25 -10.94 -9.71 -36.39
CA ASN A 25 -11.47 -10.82 -35.59
C ASN A 25 -11.53 -12.04 -36.51
N GLY A 26 -10.71 -13.03 -36.22
CA GLY A 26 -10.69 -14.34 -36.88
C GLY A 26 -9.91 -15.34 -36.03
N ASP A 27 -10.58 -15.93 -35.05
CA ASP A 27 -10.18 -17.20 -34.40
C ASP A 27 -10.96 -18.34 -35.09
N PRO A 28 -10.65 -19.66 -34.94
CA PRO A 28 -9.64 -20.29 -34.08
C PRO A 28 -8.81 -21.42 -34.73
N ALA A 29 -7.64 -21.73 -34.19
CA ALA A 29 -7.06 -23.10 -34.18
C ALA A 29 -5.74 -23.19 -33.38
N ALA A 30 -5.80 -23.83 -32.21
CA ALA A 30 -4.68 -24.61 -31.64
C ALA A 30 -4.41 -25.83 -32.55
N PRO A 31 -3.23 -26.52 -32.53
CA PRO A 31 -2.31 -26.72 -31.40
C PRO A 31 -0.83 -26.38 -31.78
N GLN A 32 0.14 -26.29 -30.87
CA GLN A 32 0.80 -27.43 -30.23
C GLN A 32 1.77 -26.97 -29.14
N ALA A 33 1.77 -27.74 -28.06
CA ALA A 33 2.83 -27.75 -27.06
C ALA A 33 4.16 -28.15 -27.72
N ALA A 34 5.20 -27.36 -27.46
CA ALA A 34 6.58 -27.78 -27.62
C ALA A 34 7.35 -27.35 -26.36
N THR A 35 7.46 -28.30 -25.45
CA THR A 35 8.42 -28.33 -24.35
C THR A 35 9.83 -28.12 -24.92
N ALA A 36 10.50 -27.04 -24.51
CA ALA A 36 11.94 -26.90 -24.63
C ALA A 36 12.56 -27.16 -23.24
N PRO A 37 13.60 -27.99 -23.13
CA PRO A 37 14.12 -28.45 -21.84
C PRO A 37 14.96 -27.36 -21.16
N ALA A 38 14.86 -27.33 -19.83
CA ALA A 38 15.87 -26.72 -18.98
C ALA A 38 17.21 -27.45 -19.18
N GLN A 39 18.27 -26.70 -19.42
CA GLN A 39 19.64 -27.17 -19.19
C GLN A 39 20.29 -26.32 -18.11
N PRO A 40 21.07 -26.95 -17.21
CA PRO A 40 21.74 -26.27 -16.11
C PRO A 40 23.03 -25.62 -16.59
N ALA A 41 23.35 -24.46 -16.05
CA ALA A 41 24.70 -23.90 -16.09
C ALA A 41 25.09 -23.54 -14.66
N ASP A 42 25.74 -24.51 -14.03
CA ASP A 42 26.67 -24.29 -12.94
C ASP A 42 27.99 -23.88 -13.61
N GLU A 43 28.47 -22.66 -13.37
CA GLU A 43 29.91 -22.43 -13.32
C GLU A 43 30.26 -21.25 -12.42
N THR A 44 31.30 -21.49 -11.65
CA THR A 44 31.78 -20.76 -10.49
C THR A 44 32.60 -19.51 -10.87
N ALA A 45 32.37 -18.44 -10.10
CA ALA A 45 33.24 -17.33 -9.69
C ALA A 45 34.31 -16.76 -10.66
N ALA A 46 34.19 -15.44 -10.89
CA ALA A 46 35.34 -14.54 -10.98
C ALA A 46 35.00 -13.16 -10.36
N ALA A 47 35.74 -12.81 -9.30
CA ALA A 47 35.89 -11.47 -8.71
C ALA A 47 36.62 -10.51 -9.70
N ALA A 48 36.63 -9.17 -9.64
CA ALA A 48 36.04 -8.12 -8.83
C ALA A 48 36.23 -6.77 -9.58
N ALA A 49 35.37 -5.77 -9.34
CA ALA A 49 35.75 -4.36 -9.14
C ALA A 49 34.54 -3.54 -8.62
N PRO A 50 34.71 -2.71 -7.57
CA PRO A 50 33.60 -2.01 -6.91
C PRO A 50 33.25 -0.67 -7.60
N GLY A 51 31.95 -0.40 -7.74
CA GLY A 51 31.41 0.93 -8.06
C GLY A 51 31.23 1.78 -6.80
N PRO A 52 31.29 3.13 -6.90
CA PRO A 52 31.19 4.00 -5.73
C PRO A 52 29.72 4.09 -5.29
N GLY A 53 29.42 3.65 -4.07
CA GLY A 53 28.07 3.74 -3.50
C GLY A 53 27.82 2.90 -2.24
N ASP A 54 28.71 1.96 -1.91
CA ASP A 54 28.68 1.25 -0.62
C ASP A 54 29.14 2.18 0.50
N THR A 55 28.16 2.84 1.12
CA THR A 55 28.34 3.39 2.45
C THR A 55 28.00 2.27 3.42
N PRO A 56 28.93 1.80 4.27
CA PRO A 56 28.62 0.75 5.22
C PRO A 56 27.65 1.34 6.25
N VAL A 57 26.43 0.81 6.29
CA VAL A 57 25.56 0.99 7.46
C VAL A 57 26.24 0.20 8.57
N THR A 58 26.97 0.90 9.44
CA THR A 58 27.52 0.32 10.66
C THR A 58 26.39 -0.30 11.46
N GLU A 59 26.42 -1.63 11.53
CA GLU A 59 25.64 -2.45 12.45
C GLU A 59 26.12 -2.09 13.87
N GLN A 60 25.39 -1.19 14.53
CA GLN A 60 25.67 -0.86 15.91
C GLN A 60 25.07 -1.95 16.80
N SER A 61 25.89 -2.97 17.06
CA SER A 61 25.61 -3.98 18.06
C SER A 61 25.60 -3.33 19.45
N ALA A 62 24.52 -3.59 20.18
CA ALA A 62 24.36 -3.23 21.58
C ALA A 62 25.34 -4.03 22.45
N ASP A 63 25.84 -3.39 23.51
CA ASP A 63 26.03 -4.04 24.81
C ASP A 63 26.31 -2.99 25.90
N ALA A 64 25.31 -2.75 26.75
CA ALA A 64 25.51 -2.49 28.18
C ALA A 64 24.16 -2.56 28.90
N ALA A 65 24.04 -3.60 29.70
CA ALA A 65 22.96 -3.85 30.63
C ALA A 65 22.66 -2.64 31.53
N GLY A 66 21.44 -2.14 31.45
CA GLY A 66 20.80 -1.34 32.48
C GLY A 66 19.53 -2.07 32.90
N SER A 67 19.59 -2.78 34.03
CA SER A 67 18.41 -3.29 34.72
C SER A 67 17.60 -2.10 35.27
N GLY A 68 16.81 -1.49 34.40
CA GLY A 68 15.74 -0.57 34.79
C GLY A 68 14.49 -1.39 35.08
N THR A 69 14.02 -1.31 36.32
CA THR A 69 12.76 -1.90 36.75
C THR A 69 11.61 -1.45 35.86
N ALA A 70 10.92 -2.42 35.27
CA ALA A 70 9.64 -2.23 34.61
C ALA A 70 8.61 -1.75 35.62
N ASP A 71 8.49 -0.44 35.77
CA ASP A 71 7.33 0.20 36.42
C ASP A 71 7.16 1.60 35.80
N ALA A 72 6.50 1.62 34.64
CA ALA A 72 5.83 2.77 34.07
C ALA A 72 5.00 2.26 32.88
N ALA A 73 3.95 1.51 33.18
CA ALA A 73 2.80 1.49 32.28
C ALA A 73 2.17 2.89 32.39
N GLU A 74 2.73 3.85 31.66
CA GLU A 74 2.13 5.16 31.46
C GLU A 74 0.75 4.91 30.85
N ALA A 75 -0.30 5.22 31.62
CA ALA A 75 -1.67 4.91 31.26
C ALA A 75 -2.02 5.63 29.95
N ALA A 76 -2.33 4.86 28.91
CA ALA A 76 -2.80 5.38 27.64
C ALA A 76 -3.95 6.38 27.86
N PRO A 77 -4.02 7.50 27.10
CA PRO A 77 -5.08 8.47 27.22
C PRO A 77 -6.44 7.78 27.12
N GLN A 78 -7.26 7.94 28.17
CA GLN A 78 -8.58 7.33 28.26
C GLN A 78 -9.53 8.16 27.41
N VAL A 79 -9.72 7.79 26.14
CA VAL A 79 -10.82 8.30 25.32
C VAL A 79 -12.09 7.59 25.76
N GLU A 80 -13.16 8.34 26.05
CA GLU A 80 -14.42 7.77 26.50
C GLU A 80 -15.06 6.97 25.35
N ALA A 81 -14.95 5.64 25.44
CA ALA A 81 -15.35 4.74 24.38
C ALA A 81 -16.86 4.83 24.12
N ALA A 82 -17.24 4.91 22.83
CA ALA A 82 -18.63 4.76 22.41
C ALA A 82 -19.21 3.42 22.92
N PRO A 83 -20.52 3.37 23.25
CA PRO A 83 -21.14 2.15 23.75
C PRO A 83 -21.06 1.04 22.69
N TYR A 84 -20.35 -0.03 23.04
CA TYR A 84 -20.25 -1.27 22.27
C TYR A 84 -21.09 -2.36 22.95
N ASP A 85 -22.05 -2.93 22.23
CA ASP A 85 -23.00 -3.94 22.71
C ASP A 85 -22.61 -5.37 22.32
N GLY A 86 -21.46 -5.55 21.66
CA GLY A 86 -20.90 -6.85 21.33
C GLY A 86 -20.10 -7.51 22.46
N PRO A 87 -19.60 -8.73 22.24
CA PRO A 87 -18.78 -9.43 23.21
C PRO A 87 -17.47 -8.69 23.46
N VAL A 88 -17.13 -8.46 24.73
CA VAL A 88 -15.87 -7.81 25.12
C VAL A 88 -14.68 -8.60 24.57
N PRO A 89 -13.77 -7.97 23.78
CA PRO A 89 -12.58 -8.65 23.28
C PRO A 89 -11.69 -9.16 24.41
N VAL A 90 -11.20 -10.40 24.25
CA VAL A 90 -10.32 -11.07 25.22
C VAL A 90 -8.88 -11.04 24.75
N GLU A 91 -7.98 -10.53 25.60
CA GLU A 91 -6.53 -10.49 25.36
C GLU A 91 -5.94 -11.89 25.17
N GLY A 92 -5.00 -12.04 24.24
CA GLY A 92 -4.39 -13.31 23.87
C GLY A 92 -5.27 -14.21 22.99
N THR A 93 -6.52 -13.82 22.74
CA THR A 93 -7.43 -14.51 21.79
C THR A 93 -7.80 -13.61 20.62
N HIS A 94 -8.33 -12.41 20.91
CA HIS A 94 -8.82 -11.48 19.88
C HIS A 94 -7.80 -10.39 19.55
N TYR A 95 -6.98 -10.02 20.53
CA TYR A 95 -5.94 -9.02 20.36
C TYR A 95 -4.73 -9.35 21.25
N VAL A 96 -3.61 -8.73 20.93
CA VAL A 96 -2.40 -8.69 21.78
C VAL A 96 -2.02 -7.24 22.00
N ARG A 97 -1.51 -6.92 23.19
CA ARG A 97 -0.94 -5.59 23.45
C ARG A 97 0.46 -5.51 22.86
N ILE A 98 0.74 -4.40 22.20
CA ILE A 98 2.10 -4.07 21.78
C ILE A 98 2.83 -3.55 23.01
N ALA A 99 3.91 -4.23 23.41
CA ALA A 99 4.63 -3.92 24.65
C ALA A 99 5.20 -2.49 24.68
N GLN A 100 5.58 -1.97 23.51
CA GLN A 100 6.02 -0.60 23.30
C GLN A 100 5.08 0.05 22.29
N PRO A 101 4.08 0.81 22.75
CA PRO A 101 3.15 1.51 21.87
C PRO A 101 3.90 2.42 20.90
N VAL A 102 3.48 2.41 19.63
CA VAL A 102 3.99 3.31 18.59
C VAL A 102 2.79 4.01 17.97
N GLU A 103 2.79 5.33 18.00
CA GLU A 103 1.82 6.17 17.30
C GLU A 103 2.44 6.57 15.96
N LEU A 104 1.70 6.45 14.86
CA LEU A 104 2.22 6.81 13.54
C LEU A 104 2.16 8.31 13.30
N ALA A 105 0.99 8.90 13.50
CA ALA A 105 0.79 10.34 13.39
C ALA A 105 -0.28 10.76 14.40
N PRO A 106 0.12 10.97 15.67
CA PRO A 106 -0.83 11.19 16.74
C PRO A 106 -1.58 12.51 16.58
N THR A 107 -2.90 12.43 16.55
CA THR A 107 -3.79 13.57 16.71
C THR A 107 -4.29 13.59 18.16
N PRO A 108 -3.99 14.64 18.95
CA PRO A 108 -4.41 14.69 20.35
C PRO A 108 -5.92 14.48 20.52
N GLY A 109 -6.29 13.53 21.40
CA GLY A 109 -7.68 13.21 21.69
C GLY A 109 -8.39 12.37 20.62
N LYS A 110 -7.65 11.76 19.68
CA LYS A 110 -8.17 10.77 18.73
C LYS A 110 -7.67 9.38 19.07
N ILE A 111 -8.49 8.38 18.75
CA ILE A 111 -8.15 6.97 18.71
C ILE A 111 -7.61 6.67 17.31
N GLU A 112 -6.33 6.32 17.22
CA GLU A 112 -5.72 5.88 15.96
C GLU A 112 -6.07 4.41 15.69
N VAL A 113 -6.64 4.13 14.53
CA VAL A 113 -6.82 2.76 14.02
C VAL A 113 -6.03 2.61 12.73
N VAL A 114 -5.13 1.63 12.70
CA VAL A 114 -4.20 1.43 11.60
C VAL A 114 -4.45 0.08 10.96
N GLU A 115 -4.60 0.08 9.65
CA GLU A 115 -4.48 -1.16 8.88
C GLU A 115 -3.09 -1.27 8.29
N MET A 116 -2.36 -2.33 8.70
CA MET A 116 -1.17 -2.76 8.01
C MET A 116 -1.58 -3.63 6.80
N PHE A 117 -1.53 -3.07 5.59
CA PHE A 117 -2.07 -3.70 4.38
C PHE A 117 -0.97 -3.90 3.31
N GLY A 118 -1.29 -4.58 2.22
CA GLY A 118 -0.45 -4.50 1.02
C GLY A 118 -1.21 -4.83 -0.26
N TYR A 119 -0.91 -4.13 -1.35
CA TYR A 119 -1.60 -4.32 -2.64
C TYR A 119 -1.44 -5.73 -3.25
N THR A 120 -0.48 -6.52 -2.78
CA THR A 120 -0.27 -7.91 -3.24
C THR A 120 -0.86 -8.95 -2.28
N CYS A 121 -1.47 -8.52 -1.18
CA CYS A 121 -2.06 -9.38 -0.16
C CYS A 121 -3.52 -9.70 -0.51
N PRO A 122 -3.86 -10.97 -0.82
CA PRO A 122 -5.22 -11.32 -1.23
C PRO A 122 -6.24 -11.18 -0.09
N HIS A 123 -5.83 -11.35 1.17
CA HIS A 123 -6.70 -11.14 2.33
C HIS A 123 -7.02 -9.67 2.55
N CYS A 124 -6.05 -8.79 2.26
CA CYS A 124 -6.21 -7.35 2.37
C CYS A 124 -7.23 -6.89 1.31
N ALA A 125 -7.05 -7.31 0.05
CA ALA A 125 -8.03 -7.05 -1.01
C ALA A 125 -9.44 -7.58 -0.70
N ALA A 126 -9.56 -8.71 0.01
CA ALA A 126 -10.85 -9.23 0.45
C ALA A 126 -11.46 -8.46 1.62
N LEU A 127 -10.64 -7.77 2.44
CA LEU A 127 -11.07 -6.97 3.58
C LEU A 127 -11.53 -5.57 3.16
N GLU A 128 -10.94 -4.98 2.11
CA GLU A 128 -11.23 -3.59 1.68
C GLU A 128 -12.73 -3.25 1.60
N PRO A 129 -13.62 -4.07 1.00
CA PRO A 129 -15.03 -3.70 0.91
C PRO A 129 -15.72 -3.63 2.29
N VAL A 130 -15.30 -4.47 3.24
CA VAL A 130 -15.81 -4.46 4.62
C VAL A 130 -15.26 -3.24 5.36
N LEU A 131 -13.98 -2.95 5.16
CA LEU A 131 -13.30 -1.84 5.80
C LEU A 131 -13.80 -0.48 5.29
N ASP A 132 -14.04 -0.34 4.00
CA ASP A 132 -14.65 0.85 3.38
C ASP A 132 -16.01 1.17 3.97
N ASN A 133 -16.85 0.13 4.15
CA ASN A 133 -18.14 0.32 4.79
C ASN A 133 -18.00 0.75 6.24
N TRP A 134 -17.11 0.12 7.00
CA TRP A 134 -16.87 0.48 8.41
C TRP A 134 -16.29 1.90 8.57
N LYS A 135 -15.34 2.31 7.71
CA LYS A 135 -14.73 3.64 7.74
C LYS A 135 -15.75 4.77 7.54
N ALA A 136 -16.78 4.53 6.73
CA ALA A 136 -17.82 5.52 6.45
C ALA A 136 -18.64 5.89 7.70
N ASP A 137 -18.70 5.00 8.69
CA ASP A 137 -19.50 5.13 9.91
C ASP A 137 -18.65 5.43 11.16
N LEU A 138 -17.38 5.83 10.98
CA LEU A 138 -16.50 6.11 12.10
C LEU A 138 -16.97 7.29 12.97
N PRO A 139 -16.94 7.14 14.30
CA PRO A 139 -17.24 8.25 15.19
C PRO A 139 -16.15 9.32 15.12
N ALA A 140 -16.49 10.54 15.54
CA ALA A 140 -15.63 11.71 15.37
C ALA A 140 -14.29 11.61 16.14
N ASP A 141 -14.19 10.76 17.15
CA ASP A 141 -12.99 10.53 17.96
C ASP A 141 -12.05 9.47 17.37
N VAL A 142 -12.41 8.79 16.28
CA VAL A 142 -11.56 7.79 15.62
C VAL A 142 -10.91 8.37 14.36
N GLU A 143 -9.62 8.10 14.19
CA GLU A 143 -8.87 8.41 12.97
C GLU A 143 -8.30 7.13 12.38
N PHE A 144 -8.73 6.80 11.16
CA PHE A 144 -8.24 5.63 10.43
C PHE A 144 -7.05 6.00 9.55
N ARG A 145 -6.03 5.12 9.50
CA ARG A 145 -4.88 5.26 8.61
C ARG A 145 -4.50 3.93 7.98
N TYR A 146 -4.02 4.01 6.75
CA TYR A 146 -3.34 2.90 6.09
C TYR A 146 -1.84 2.95 6.38
N LEU A 147 -1.24 1.78 6.59
CA LEU A 147 0.20 1.60 6.68
C LEU A 147 0.63 0.47 5.74
N PRO A 148 1.32 0.77 4.62
CA PRO A 148 1.71 -0.28 3.70
C PRO A 148 2.82 -1.17 4.29
N ALA A 149 2.59 -2.47 4.27
CA ALA A 149 3.54 -3.48 4.71
C ALA A 149 4.74 -3.56 3.76
N ALA A 150 5.89 -3.09 4.24
CA ALA A 150 7.16 -3.13 3.51
C ALA A 150 8.00 -4.36 3.89
N PHE A 151 7.46 -5.58 3.72
CA PHE A 151 8.13 -6.85 4.09
C PHE A 151 9.37 -7.22 3.24
N GLY A 152 9.93 -6.28 2.47
CA GLY A 152 11.07 -6.50 1.58
C GLY A 152 10.71 -7.05 0.20
N GLY A 153 11.72 -7.22 -0.66
CA GLY A 153 11.55 -7.79 -2.00
C GLY A 153 10.48 -7.08 -2.84
N TYR A 154 9.55 -7.87 -3.38
CA TYR A 154 8.49 -7.35 -4.26
C TYR A 154 7.44 -6.49 -3.54
N TRP A 155 7.40 -6.48 -2.20
CA TRP A 155 6.46 -5.63 -1.43
C TRP A 155 6.86 -4.15 -1.45
N VAL A 156 8.17 -3.86 -1.52
CA VAL A 156 8.70 -2.50 -1.39
C VAL A 156 8.21 -1.56 -2.50
N PRO A 157 8.18 -1.95 -3.79
CA PRO A 157 7.58 -1.11 -4.83
C PRO A 157 6.12 -0.72 -4.56
N TYR A 158 5.30 -1.62 -4.02
CA TYR A 158 3.90 -1.34 -3.71
C TYR A 158 3.76 -0.40 -2.50
N ALA A 159 4.58 -0.57 -1.47
CA ALA A 159 4.60 0.38 -0.35
C ALA A 159 5.02 1.78 -0.81
N ARG A 160 6.01 1.88 -1.71
CA ARG A 160 6.39 3.16 -2.33
C ARG A 160 5.27 3.75 -3.17
N ALA A 161 4.54 2.93 -3.92
CA ALA A 161 3.40 3.38 -4.71
C ALA A 161 2.30 3.98 -3.82
N PHE A 162 2.01 3.36 -2.66
CA PHE A 162 1.09 3.93 -1.68
C PHE A 162 1.54 5.31 -1.20
N PHE A 163 2.79 5.44 -0.71
CA PHE A 163 3.27 6.73 -0.22
C PHE A 163 3.37 7.80 -1.31
N ALA A 164 3.63 7.40 -2.56
CA ALA A 164 3.55 8.31 -3.69
C ALA A 164 2.12 8.81 -3.92
N ALA A 165 1.12 7.91 -3.87
CA ALA A 165 -0.29 8.29 -3.98
C ALA A 165 -0.73 9.18 -2.80
N GLU A 166 -0.27 8.89 -1.57
CA GLU A 166 -0.54 9.70 -0.38
C GLU A 166 0.01 11.13 -0.53
N THR A 167 1.27 11.26 -0.94
CA THR A 167 1.89 12.57 -1.19
C THR A 167 1.14 13.39 -2.24
N LEU A 168 0.51 12.71 -3.21
CA LEU A 168 -0.27 13.33 -4.27
C LEU A 168 -1.76 13.55 -3.90
N GLY A 169 -2.20 13.07 -2.73
CA GLY A 169 -3.61 13.12 -2.33
C GLY A 169 -4.52 12.24 -3.19
N LEU A 170 -4.00 11.11 -3.69
CA LEU A 170 -4.68 10.21 -4.63
C LEU A 170 -5.08 8.86 -4.02
N VAL A 171 -4.87 8.65 -2.72
CA VAL A 171 -5.16 7.35 -2.06
C VAL A 171 -6.62 6.94 -2.30
N ASP A 172 -7.59 7.80 -2.00
CA ASP A 172 -9.02 7.49 -2.17
C ASP A 172 -9.39 7.07 -3.60
N ALA A 173 -8.68 7.61 -4.61
CA ALA A 173 -8.94 7.31 -6.01
C ALA A 173 -8.20 6.06 -6.52
N THR A 174 -7.17 5.60 -5.83
CA THR A 174 -6.22 4.60 -6.36
C THR A 174 -6.06 3.37 -5.48
N HIS A 175 -6.50 3.41 -4.22
CA HIS A 175 -6.30 2.32 -3.28
C HIS A 175 -7.06 1.05 -3.68
N ASN A 176 -8.25 1.23 -4.26
CA ASN A 176 -9.14 0.14 -4.69
C ASN A 176 -9.11 -0.10 -6.21
N ALA A 177 -8.09 0.40 -6.91
CA ALA A 177 -8.02 0.42 -8.38
C ALA A 177 -7.68 -0.94 -9.01
#